data_AF-A0A960EP96-F1
#
_entry.id   AF-A0A960EP96-F1
#
_cell.length_a   1.000
_cell.length_b   1.000
_cell.length_c   1.000
_cell.angle_alpha   90.00
_cell.angle_beta   90.00
_cell.angle_gamma   90.00
#
_symmetry.space_group_name_H-M   'P 1'
#
loop_
_entity.id
_entity.type
_entity.pdbx_description
1 polymer ?
#
loop_
_entity_poly.entity_id
_entity_poly.type
_entity_poly.pdbx_seq_one_letter_code
_entity_poly.pdbx_strand_id
1 'polypeptide(L)'
;RCMEPDASGVWLVKPQFEAGPARIGKGGIVSDPLVHCDVINEVTTGLGDLGITIVDIARSPLRGAKGNTEFLAHVRLDGDAQRVTPAQIASAVEDADMPG
;
A
#
# COMPACT_ATOMS: atom_id res chain seq x y z
N ARG A 1 11.73 -4.91 18.71
CA ARG A 1 11.25 -3.90 17.75
C ARG A 1 12.42 -2.99 17.41
N CYS A 2 12.54 -2.55 16.15
CA CYS A 2 13.63 -1.70 15.65
C CYS A 2 13.21 -0.24 15.36
N MET A 3 11.95 0.12 15.66
CA MET A 3 11.42 1.49 15.57
C MET A 3 11.22 2.03 16.99
N GLU A 4 11.62 3.28 17.21
CA GLU A 4 11.31 4.01 18.43
C GLU A 4 9.82 4.37 18.48
N PRO A 5 9.23 4.58 19.68
CA PRO A 5 7.92 5.19 19.80
C PRO A 5 7.81 6.48 18.97
N ASP A 6 6.65 6.71 18.36
CA ASP A 6 6.37 7.89 17.51
C ASP A 6 7.22 7.97 16.23
N ALA A 7 8.01 6.93 15.91
CA ALA A 7 8.78 6.88 14.68
C ALA A 7 7.88 6.96 13.44
N SER A 8 8.33 7.71 12.44
CA SER A 8 7.69 7.88 11.15
C SER A 8 8.58 7.26 10.06
N GLY A 9 7.96 6.67 9.03
CA GLY A 9 8.68 6.08 7.92
C GLY A 9 7.87 6.05 6.62
N VAL A 10 8.55 5.73 5.52
CA VAL A 10 7.92 5.47 4.23
C VAL A 10 8.22 4.04 3.83
N TRP A 11 7.17 3.24 3.63
CA TRP A 11 7.27 1.85 3.23
C TRP A 11 6.76 1.68 1.82
N LEU A 12 7.32 0.72 1.09
CA LEU A 12 6.93 0.42 -0.28
C LEU A 12 6.03 -0.83 -0.29
N VAL A 13 4.76 -0.65 -0.62
CA VAL A 13 3.78 -1.72 -0.77
C VAL A 13 3.81 -2.24 -2.21
N LYS A 14 3.95 -3.55 -2.36
CA LYS A 14 4.14 -4.24 -3.64
C LYS A 14 3.04 -5.29 -3.84
N PRO A 15 1.92 -4.94 -4.49
CA PRO A 15 0.77 -5.83 -4.62
C PRO A 15 1.09 -7.23 -5.15
N GLN A 16 2.07 -7.38 -6.04
CA GLN A 16 2.48 -8.67 -6.59
C GLN A 16 3.07 -9.66 -5.56
N PHE A 17 3.45 -9.19 -4.37
CA PHE A 17 3.92 -10.04 -3.28
C PHE A 17 2.85 -10.27 -2.20
N GLU A 18 1.84 -9.39 -2.12
CA GLU A 18 0.78 -9.43 -1.09
C GLU A 18 -0.53 -10.06 -1.60
N ALA A 19 -0.85 -9.88 -2.89
CA ALA A 19 -2.13 -10.31 -3.48
C ALA A 19 -2.33 -11.84 -3.51
N GLY A 20 -1.31 -12.64 -3.23
CA GLY A 20 -1.41 -14.10 -3.28
C GLY A 20 -1.68 -14.66 -4.70
N PRO A 21 -1.49 -15.97 -4.92
CA PRO A 21 -1.36 -16.52 -6.28
C PRO A 21 -2.60 -16.36 -7.18
N ALA A 22 -3.80 -16.40 -6.61
CA ALA A 22 -5.06 -16.34 -7.37
C ALA A 22 -5.38 -14.93 -7.91
N ARG A 23 -4.82 -13.87 -7.30
CA ARG A 23 -5.06 -12.47 -7.70
C ARG A 23 -3.94 -11.92 -8.61
N ILE A 24 -2.97 -12.76 -8.98
CA ILE A 24 -1.83 -12.37 -9.82
C ILE A 24 -2.09 -12.78 -11.27
N GLY A 25 -2.08 -11.80 -12.17
CA GLY A 25 -2.29 -12.00 -13.60
C GLY A 25 -1.07 -12.57 -14.33
N LYS A 26 -1.22 -12.69 -15.67
CA LYS A 26 -0.18 -13.22 -16.55
C LYS A 26 1.14 -12.47 -16.36
N GLY A 27 2.23 -13.22 -16.24
CA GLY A 27 3.57 -12.66 -16.09
C GLY A 27 3.92 -12.23 -14.67
N GLY A 28 3.03 -12.36 -13.69
CA GLY A 28 3.28 -11.89 -12.32
C GLY A 28 2.91 -10.41 -12.13
N ILE A 29 1.93 -9.93 -12.88
CA ILE A 29 1.47 -8.53 -12.86
C ILE A 29 0.11 -8.46 -12.18
N VAL A 30 -0.02 -7.55 -11.22
CA VAL A 30 -1.30 -7.17 -10.63
C VAL A 30 -1.75 -5.89 -11.31
N SER A 31 -2.74 -6.00 -12.19
CA SER A 31 -3.28 -4.89 -12.98
C SER A 31 -4.70 -4.48 -12.61
N ASP A 32 -5.37 -5.25 -11.74
CA ASP A 32 -6.72 -4.95 -11.30
C ASP A 32 -6.67 -3.92 -10.15
N PRO A 33 -7.25 -2.73 -10.31
CA PRO A 33 -7.26 -1.68 -9.29
C PRO A 33 -7.96 -2.12 -8.00
N LEU A 34 -8.97 -2.98 -8.10
CA LEU A 34 -9.65 -3.52 -6.92
C LEU A 34 -8.71 -4.40 -6.11
N VAL A 35 -7.85 -5.18 -6.77
CA VAL A 35 -6.83 -5.97 -6.09
C VAL A 35 -5.79 -5.07 -5.41
N HIS A 36 -5.43 -3.92 -5.99
CA HIS A 36 -4.56 -2.95 -5.33
C HIS A 36 -5.20 -2.39 -4.06
N CYS A 37 -6.47 -1.94 -4.15
CA CYS A 37 -7.24 -1.45 -3.00
C CYS A 37 -7.32 -2.50 -1.89
N ASP A 38 -7.64 -3.75 -2.23
CA ASP A 38 -7.75 -4.86 -1.29
C ASP A 38 -6.43 -5.14 -0.58
N VAL A 39 -5.32 -5.23 -1.33
CA VAL A 39 -3.99 -5.40 -0.75
C VAL A 39 -3.65 -4.28 0.22
N ILE A 40 -3.89 -3.02 -0.16
CA ILE A 40 -3.57 -1.87 0.68
C ILE A 40 -4.41 -1.90 1.97
N ASN A 41 -5.70 -2.28 1.87
CA ASN A 41 -6.57 -2.45 3.03
C ASN A 41 -6.10 -3.59 3.95
N GLU A 42 -5.70 -4.73 3.38
CA GLU A 42 -5.14 -5.88 4.10
C GLU A 42 -3.87 -5.49 4.87
N VAL A 43 -2.93 -4.81 4.20
CA VAL A 43 -1.69 -4.30 4.81
C VAL A 43 -2.00 -3.29 5.92
N THR A 44 -2.89 -2.33 5.65
CA THR A 44 -3.31 -1.31 6.63
C THR A 44 -3.93 -1.93 7.88
N THR A 45 -4.72 -2.98 7.70
CA THR A 45 -5.36 -3.73 8.80
C THR A 45 -4.33 -4.51 9.60
N GLY A 46 -3.49 -5.32 8.94
CA GLY A 46 -2.48 -6.15 9.61
C GLY A 46 -1.41 -5.35 10.35
N LEU A 47 -1.07 -4.15 9.87
CA LEU A 47 -0.17 -3.24 10.59
C LEU A 47 -0.79 -2.68 11.88
N GLY A 48 -2.12 -2.54 11.93
CA GLY A 48 -2.83 -2.09 13.13
C GLY A 48 -2.59 -3.01 14.33
N ASP A 49 -2.54 -4.32 14.11
CA ASP A 49 -2.26 -5.31 15.17
C ASP A 49 -0.84 -5.16 15.75
N LEU A 50 0.05 -4.48 15.03
CA LEU A 50 1.41 -4.16 15.46
C LEU A 50 1.53 -2.75 16.06
N GLY A 51 0.44 -1.99 16.15
CA GLY A 51 0.45 -0.58 16.57
C GLY A 51 1.12 0.35 15.55
N ILE A 52 1.14 -0.05 14.28
CA ILE A 52 1.63 0.75 13.17
C ILE A 52 0.42 1.24 12.37
N THR A 53 0.37 2.55 12.15
CA THR A 53 -0.71 3.20 11.40
C THR A 53 -0.18 3.70 10.07
N ILE A 54 -0.80 3.30 8.96
CA ILE A 54 -0.64 3.99 7.68
C ILE A 54 -1.50 5.25 7.74
N VAL A 55 -0.86 6.42 7.70
CA VAL A 55 -1.54 7.73 7.81
C VAL A 55 -1.74 8.39 6.45
N ASP A 56 -0.96 8.01 5.44
CA ASP A 56 -1.12 8.47 4.08
C ASP A 56 -0.60 7.44 3.07
N ILE A 57 -1.09 7.52 1.84
CA ILE A 57 -0.66 6.65 0.76
C ILE A 57 -0.64 7.37 -0.59
N ALA A 58 0.37 7.07 -1.39
CA ALA A 58 0.49 7.59 -2.75
C ALA A 58 1.01 6.50 -3.69
N ARG A 59 0.69 6.63 -4.97
CA ARG A 59 1.32 5.82 -6.02
C ARG A 59 2.83 6.10 -6.07
N SER A 60 3.65 5.05 -6.18
CA SER A 60 5.06 5.20 -6.52
C SER A 60 5.22 5.81 -7.92
N PRO A 61 6.10 6.81 -8.11
CA PRO A 61 6.41 7.34 -9.45
C PRO A 61 7.13 6.31 -10.32
N LEU A 62 7.80 5.34 -9.70
CA LEU A 62 8.49 4.26 -10.38
C LEU A 62 7.61 3.01 -10.40
N ARG A 63 7.55 2.36 -11.57
CA ARG A 63 6.96 1.03 -11.69
C ARG A 63 7.95 -0.03 -11.20
N GLY A 64 7.42 -1.03 -10.52
CA GLY A 64 8.17 -2.18 -10.05
C GLY A 64 8.54 -3.16 -11.16
N ALA A 65 9.05 -4.32 -10.75
CA ALA A 65 9.41 -5.40 -11.66
C ALA A 65 8.24 -5.76 -12.59
N LYS A 66 8.54 -5.90 -13.89
CA LYS A 66 7.57 -6.22 -14.94
C LYS A 66 6.43 -5.20 -15.09
N GLY A 67 6.62 -3.98 -14.60
CA GLY A 67 5.67 -2.89 -14.75
C GLY A 67 4.56 -2.86 -13.71
N ASN A 68 4.69 -3.61 -12.61
CA ASN A 68 3.74 -3.56 -11.50
C ASN A 68 3.64 -2.14 -10.92
N THR A 69 2.42 -1.72 -10.62
CA THR A 69 2.17 -0.54 -9.78
C THR A 69 2.59 -0.85 -8.35
N GLU A 70 3.32 0.07 -7.72
CA GLU A 70 3.74 -0.01 -6.32
C GLU A 70 3.28 1.27 -5.60
N PHE A 71 3.15 1.22 -4.27
CA PHE A 71 2.60 2.33 -3.47
C PHE A 71 3.55 2.71 -2.34
N LEU A 72 3.67 4.01 -2.07
CA LEU A 72 4.38 4.56 -0.93
C LEU A 72 3.39 4.77 0.21
N ALA A 73 3.60 4.08 1.32
CA ALA A 73 2.80 4.21 2.54
C ALA A 73 3.57 5.01 3.59
N HIS A 74 3.00 6.12 4.05
CA HIS A 74 3.50 6.84 5.21
C HIS A 74 3.01 6.13 6.47
N VAL A 75 3.95 5.55 7.22
CA VAL A 75 3.67 4.82 8.46
C VAL A 75 4.09 5.60 9.69
N ARG A 76 3.35 5.45 10.78
CA ARG A 76 3.70 5.92 12.12
C ARG A 76 3.56 4.79 13.14
N LEU A 77 4.53 4.66 14.04
CA LEU A 77 4.41 3.82 15.23
C LEU A 77 3.67 4.59 16.34
N ASP A 78 2.42 4.92 16.04
CA ASP A 78 1.52 5.73 16.86
C ASP A 78 0.10 5.18 16.65
N GLY A 79 -0.40 4.46 17.66
CA GLY A 79 -1.70 3.78 17.60
C GLY A 79 -2.89 4.73 17.58
N ASP A 80 -2.69 5.99 17.94
CA ASP A 80 -3.74 7.02 17.97
C ASP A 80 -3.74 7.89 16.70
N ALA A 81 -2.76 7.69 15.81
CA ALA A 81 -2.71 8.42 14.55
C ALA A 81 -3.94 8.13 13.67
N GLN A 82 -4.38 9.14 12.93
CA GLN A 82 -5.49 8.97 11.99
C GLN A 82 -5.08 8.03 10.85
N ARG A 83 -5.76 6.89 10.74
CA ARG A 83 -5.55 5.93 9.67
C ARG A 83 -6.03 6.48 8.32
N VAL A 84 -5.31 6.12 7.26
CA VAL A 84 -5.70 6.37 5.87
C VAL A 84 -7.12 5.83 5.61
N THR A 85 -7.93 6.61 4.90
CA THR A 85 -9.32 6.24 4.59
C THR A 85 -9.42 5.44 3.30
N PRO A 86 -10.49 4.65 3.11
CA PRO A 86 -10.76 3.99 1.84
C PRO A 86 -10.79 4.94 0.64
N ALA A 87 -11.25 6.18 0.83
CA ALA A 87 -11.27 7.20 -0.21
C ALA A 87 -9.86 7.66 -0.62
N GLN A 88 -8.94 7.80 0.34
CA GLN A 88 -7.53 8.11 0.06
C GLN A 88 -6.83 6.95 -0.66
N ILE A 89 -7.14 5.71 -0.26
CA ILE A 89 -6.62 4.52 -0.95
C ILE A 89 -7.11 4.49 -2.40
N ALA A 90 -8.42 4.69 -2.63
CA ALA A 90 -8.99 4.73 -3.96
C ALA A 90 -8.35 5.83 -4.82
N SER A 91 -8.18 7.04 -4.28
CA SER A 91 -7.50 8.14 -4.98
C SER A 91 -6.06 7.79 -5.38
N ALA A 92 -5.29 7.16 -4.49
CA ALA A 92 -3.91 6.75 -4.80
C ALA A 92 -3.84 5.66 -5.87
N VAL A 93 -4.85 4.78 -5.93
CA VAL A 93 -4.97 3.74 -6.97
C VAL A 93 -5.42 4.35 -8.30
N GLU A 94 -6.40 5.26 -8.30
CA GLU A 94 -6.84 5.97 -9.50
C GLU A 94 -5.69 6.78 -10.14
N ASP A 95 -4.88 7.47 -9.34
CA ASP A 95 -3.67 8.16 -9.79
C ASP A 95 -2.64 7.21 -10.44
N ALA A 96 -2.68 5.92 -10.11
CA ALA A 96 -1.83 4.91 -10.74
C ALA A 96 -2.24 4.57 -12.17
N ASP A 97 -3.54 4.62 -12.45
CA ASP A 97 -4.13 4.24 -13.73
C ASP A 97 -4.23 5.41 -14.71
N MET A 98 -4.06 6.64 -14.23
CA MET A 98 -3.95 7.81 -15.09
C MET A 98 -2.70 7.72 -15.99
N PRO A 99 -2.86 7.81 -17.33
CA PRO A 99 -1.72 7.92 -18.23
C PRO A 99 -1.00 9.24 -17.95
N GLY A 100 0.31 9.16 -17.70
CA GLY A 100 1.21 10.31 -17.59
C GLY A 100 1.53 10.96 -18.93
#